data_AF-A0A257PMC8-F1
#
_entry.id   AF-A0A257PMC8-F1
#
_cell.length_a   1.000
_cell.length_b   1.000
_cell.length_c   1.000
_cell.angle_alpha   90.00
_cell.angle_beta   90.00
_cell.angle_gamma   90.00
#
_symmetry.space_group_name_H-M   'P 1'
#
loop_
_entity.id
_entity.type
_entity.pdbx_description
1 polymer ?
#
loop_
_entity_poly.entity_id
_entity_poly.type
_entity_poly.pdbx_seq_one_letter_code
_entity_poly.pdbx_strand_id
1 'polypeptide(L)' 'LIYVEHTGQPLEAIEAKLERDSYMSAQEAKEFGIVDDVVKNQPLPGEAKPSASGEDPSGK' A
#
# COMPACT_ATOMS: atom_id res chain seq x y z
N LEU A 1 -17.28 0.41 9.82
CA LEU A 1 -16.28 -0.64 9.56
C LEU A 1 -14.95 0.06 9.32
N ILE A 2 -14.00 -0.03 10.26
CA ILE A 2 -12.80 0.82 10.30
C ILE A 2 -12.01 0.76 8.99
N TYR A 3 -11.83 -0.45 8.42
CA TYR A 3 -11.10 -0.61 7.16
C TYR A 3 -11.79 0.08 5.97
N VAL A 4 -13.12 -0.03 5.83
CA VAL A 4 -13.86 0.60 4.72
C VAL A 4 -13.70 2.12 4.75
N GLU A 5 -13.74 2.73 5.95
CA GLU A 5 -13.63 4.17 6.13
C GLU A 5 -12.25 4.71 5.74
N HIS A 6 -11.18 3.99 6.08
CA HIS A 6 -9.81 4.47 5.84
C HIS A 6 -9.24 4.06 4.48
N THR A 7 -9.65 2.91 3.94
CA THR A 7 -9.12 2.40 2.67
C THR A 7 -9.94 2.80 1.46
N GLY A 8 -11.21 3.19 1.66
CA GLY A 8 -12.16 3.44 0.57
C GLY A 8 -12.59 2.18 -0.19
N GLN A 9 -12.21 0.99 0.28
CA GLN A 9 -12.56 -0.28 -0.35
C GLN A 9 -14.01 -0.69 0.00
N PRO A 10 -14.71 -1.37 -0.93
CA PRO A 10 -16.03 -1.90 -0.64
C PRO A 10 -15.97 -2.99 0.45
N LEU A 11 -17.06 -3.16 1.19
CA LEU A 11 -17.15 -4.11 2.29
C LEU A 11 -16.76 -5.54 1.88
N GLU A 12 -17.26 -6.01 0.73
CA GLU A 12 -16.96 -7.35 0.22
C GLU A 12 -15.46 -7.59 0.02
N ALA A 13 -14.73 -6.57 -0.45
CA ALA A 13 -13.28 -6.67 -0.65
C ALA A 13 -12.52 -6.73 0.69
N ILE A 14 -12.99 -5.97 1.69
CA ILE A 14 -12.46 -6.03 3.06
C ILE A 14 -12.71 -7.41 3.68
N GLU A 15 -13.94 -7.93 3.56
CA GLU A 15 -14.30 -9.24 4.11
C GLU A 15 -13.47 -10.36 3.51
N ALA A 16 -13.31 -10.39 2.19
CA ALA A 16 -12.46 -11.38 1.51
C ALA A 16 -10.99 -11.31 1.98
N LYS A 17 -10.46 -10.12 2.25
CA LYS A 17 -9.09 -9.93 2.74
C LYS A 17 -8.90 -10.21 4.23
N LEU A 18 -9.97 -10.19 5.02
CA LEU A 18 -9.95 -10.50 6.44
C LEU A 18 -10.35 -11.94 6.76
N GLU A 19 -11.02 -12.65 5.83
CA GLU A 19 -11.41 -14.05 6.01
C GLU A 19 -10.20 -14.98 6.20
N ARG A 20 -9.06 -14.64 5.59
CA ARG A 20 -7.76 -15.31 5.75
C ARG A 20 -6.64 -14.29 5.81
N ASP A 21 -5.56 -14.66 6.51
CA ASP A 21 -4.34 -13.87 6.54
C ASP A 21 -3.85 -13.60 5.10
N SER A 22 -3.92 -12.32 4.73
CA SER A 22 -3.53 -11.84 3.41
C SER A 22 -2.29 -10.98 3.53
N TYR A 23 -1.25 -11.33 2.79
CA TYR A 23 -0.07 -10.48 2.62
C TYR A 23 -0.26 -9.61 1.38
N MET A 24 0.28 -8.39 1.44
CA MET A 24 0.31 -7.45 0.33
C MET A 24 1.73 -6.92 0.19
N SER A 25 2.19 -6.75 -1.05
CA SER A 25 3.37 -5.94 -1.34
C SER A 25 3.13 -4.48 -0.93
N ALA A 26 4.21 -3.70 -0.85
CA ALA A 26 4.10 -2.28 -0.51
C ALA A 26 3.24 -1.50 -1.52
N GLN A 27 3.33 -1.84 -2.81
CA GLN A 27 2.54 -1.26 -3.88
C GLN A 27 1.06 -1.66 -3.76
N GLU A 28 0.76 -2.94 -3.55
CA GLU A 28 -0.61 -3.39 -3.36
C GLU A 28 -1.25 -2.77 -2.11
N ALA A 29 -0.50 -2.61 -1.02
CA ALA A 29 -0.99 -1.93 0.17
C ALA A 29 -1.30 -0.45 -0.07
N LYS A 30 -0.52 0.21 -0.94
CA LYS A 30 -0.78 1.60 -1.36
C LYS A 30 -2.04 1.68 -2.21
N GLU A 31 -2.18 0.81 -3.20
CA GLU A 31 -3.36 0.74 -4.06
C GLU A 31 -4.62 0.36 -3.28
N PHE A 32 -4.48 -0.51 -2.28
CA PHE A 32 -5.57 -0.89 -1.39
C PHE A 32 -5.96 0.24 -0.43
N GLY A 33 -5.14 1.29 -0.27
CA GLY A 33 -5.42 2.42 0.62
C GLY A 33 -5.01 2.20 2.08
N ILE A 34 -4.12 1.25 2.35
CA ILE A 34 -3.57 1.01 3.71
C ILE A 34 -2.42 1.96 4.01
N VAL A 35 -1.64 2.35 2.98
CA VAL A 35 -0.51 3.28 3.10
C VAL A 35 -0.59 4.36 2.02
N ASP A 36 -0.11 5.56 2.32
CA ASP A 36 -0.12 6.67 1.36
C ASP A 36 1.04 6.60 0.34
N ASP A 37 2.23 6.21 0.81
CA ASP A 37 3.47 6.26 0.05
C ASP A 37 4.41 5.09 0.39
N VAL A 38 5.10 4.58 -0.64
CA VAL A 38 6.17 3.60 -0.50
C VAL A 38 7.51 4.30 -0.69
N VAL A 39 8.37 4.25 0.34
CA VAL A 39 9.67 4.94 0.36
C VAL A 39 10.78 3.89 0.34
N LYS A 40 11.66 3.93 -0.67
CA LYS A 40 12.81 3.00 -0.78
C LYS A 40 14.03 3.46 0.03
N ASN A 41 14.28 4.77 0.08
CA ASN A 41 15.38 5.38 0.83
C ASN A 41 14.86 6.56 1.64
N GLN A 42 15.37 6.74 2.86
CA GLN A 42 15.04 7.93 3.64
C GLN A 42 15.57 9.17 2.90
N PRO A 43 14.73 10.21 2.69
CA PRO A 43 15.23 11.46 2.14
C PRO A 43 16.24 12.05 3.11
N LEU A 44 17.38 12.50 2.59
CA LEU A 44 18.32 13.27 3.39
C LEU A 44 17.63 14.56 3.87
N PRO A 45 17.91 15.05 5.09
CA PRO A 45 17.30 16.26 5.60
C PRO A 45 17.64 17.44 4.67
N GLY A 46 16.66 17.90 3.89
CA GLY A 46 16.80 19.03 2.96
C GLY A 46 16.30 18.78 1.54
N GLU A 47 16.00 17.55 1.15
CA GLU A 47 15.54 17.24 -0.20
C GLU A 47 14.02 17.02 -0.21
N ALA A 48 13.27 18.00 -0.72
CA ALA A 48 11.85 17.86 -0.99
C ALA A 48 11.66 16.82 -2.11
N LYS A 49 10.92 15.73 -1.80
CA LYS A 49 10.67 14.55 -2.66
C LYS A 49 10.47 14.93 -4.13
N PRO A 50 11.12 14.22 -5.06
CA PRO A 50 10.30 13.42 -5.96
C PRO A 50 10.98 12.10 -6.36
N SER A 51 10.36 10.96 -6.09
CA SER A 51 10.61 9.77 -6.92
C SER A 51 9.51 8.72 -6.71
N ALA A 52 8.49 8.81 -7.55
CA ALA A 52 7.69 7.65 -7.93
C ALA A 52 8.38 7.02 -9.15
N SER A 53 8.81 5.76 -9.03
CA SER A 53 8.91 4.75 -10.08
C SER A 53 9.88 3.67 -9.62
N GLY A 54 9.35 2.58 -9.13
CA GLY A 54 10.13 1.43 -8.74
C GLY A 54 9.25 0.21 -8.76
N GLU A 55 8.71 -0.09 -9.94
CA GLU A 55 8.18 -1.40 -10.33
C GLU A 55 9.14 -2.46 -9.81
N ASP A 56 8.59 -3.43 -9.07
CA ASP A 56 9.34 -4.58 -8.58
C ASP A 56 9.23 -5.68 -9.64
N PRO A 57 10.31 -6.02 -10.37
CA PRO A 57 10.34 -7.22 -11.18
C PRO A 57 10.77 -8.35 -10.26
N SER A 58 9.85 -8.91 -9.49
CA SER A 58 10.10 -10.19 -8.82
C SER A 58 8.84 -11.02 -8.85
N GLY A 59 8.53 -11.48 -10.07
CA GLY A 59 7.97 -12.80 -10.23
C GLY A 59 8.99 -13.82 -9.73
N LYS A 60 8.65 -14.47 -8.63
CA LYS A 60 8.92 -15.89 -8.45
C LYS A 60 7.84 -16.54 -7.61
#